data_AF-A0A7C6LXY3-F1
#
_entry.id   AF-A0A7C6LXY3-F1
#
_cell.length_a   1.000
_cell.length_b   1.000
_cell.length_c   1.000
_cell.angle_alpha   90.00
_cell.angle_beta   90.00
_cell.angle_gamma   90.00
#
_symmetry.space_group_name_H-M   'P 1'
#
loop_
_entity.id
_entity.type
_entity.pdbx_description
1 polymer ?
#
loop_
_entity_poly.entity_id
_entity_poly.type
_entity_poly.pdbx_seq_one_letter_code
_entity_poly.pdbx_strand_id
1 'polypeptide(L)'
;MYVFDLKMVENNVDYRIGNYCIGTVENDKKNITLVNNVLQRRVHTEDILPEARQFPDLVKGKWYYEAMMEAINSHLYERMEDTYEKWTDIYWPLIEM
;
A
#
# COMPACT_ATOMS: atom_id res chain seq x y z
N MET A 1 -12.24 -3.25 -11.39
CA MET A 1 -11.57 -2.83 -10.15
C MET A 1 -10.10 -2.65 -10.48
N TYR A 2 -9.60 -1.42 -10.53
CA TYR A 2 -8.20 -1.15 -10.90
C TYR A 2 -7.34 -1.30 -9.64
N VAL A 3 -6.53 -2.36 -9.59
CA VAL A 3 -5.52 -2.54 -8.56
C VAL A 3 -4.31 -1.71 -8.98
N PHE A 4 -4.02 -0.63 -8.26
CA PHE A 4 -2.73 0.05 -8.39
C PHE A 4 -1.69 -0.76 -7.60
N ASP A 5 -1.02 -1.71 -8.27
CA ASP A 5 0.13 -2.40 -7.69
C ASP A 5 1.36 -1.49 -7.81
N LEU A 6 1.76 -0.85 -6.71
CA LEU A 6 3.03 -0.13 -6.64
C LEU A 6 4.18 -1.16 -6.60
N LYS A 7 4.88 -1.32 -7.72
CA LYS A 7 6.08 -2.17 -7.78
C LYS A 7 7.25 -1.47 -7.07
N MET A 8 7.59 -1.95 -5.87
CA MET A 8 8.87 -1.65 -5.21
C MET A 8 9.98 -2.44 -5.94
N VAL A 9 10.80 -1.78 -6.75
CA VAL A 9 11.97 -2.42 -7.39
C VAL A 9 13.10 -2.48 -6.36
N GLU A 10 13.70 -3.66 -6.22
CA GLU A 10 14.70 -3.98 -5.19
C GLU A 10 15.80 -2.91 -5.06
N ASN A 11 16.00 -2.44 -3.84
CA ASN A 11 17.13 -1.62 -3.38
C ASN A 11 17.23 -0.16 -3.89
N ASN A 12 16.21 0.36 -4.56
CA ASN A 12 16.03 1.81 -4.72
C ASN A 12 14.53 2.10 -4.86
N VAL A 13 14.01 2.94 -3.97
CA VAL A 13 12.59 3.25 -3.91
C VAL A 13 12.19 4.12 -5.10
N ASP A 14 11.96 3.50 -6.25
CA ASP A 14 11.45 4.14 -7.46
C ASP A 14 9.94 3.79 -7.54
N TYR A 15 9.11 4.58 -6.87
CA TYR A 15 7.66 4.40 -6.90
C TYR A 15 7.14 4.75 -8.30
N ARG A 16 6.96 3.73 -9.13
CA ARG A 16 6.44 3.91 -10.49
C ARG A 16 4.94 3.68 -10.53
N ILE A 17 4.20 4.76 -10.78
CA ILE A 17 2.85 4.69 -11.33
C ILE A 17 3.00 4.83 -12.85
N GLY A 18 3.14 3.70 -13.54
CA GLY A 18 3.45 3.68 -14.98
C GLY A 18 4.83 4.27 -15.30
N ASN A 19 4.89 5.27 -16.19
CA ASN A 19 6.13 5.92 -16.64
C ASN A 19 6.57 7.14 -15.79
N TYR A 20 5.90 7.40 -14.66
CA TYR A 20 6.20 8.55 -13.81
C TYR A 20 7.09 8.14 -12.63
N CYS A 21 8.30 8.70 -12.54
CA CYS A 21 9.17 8.61 -11.36
C CYS A 21 8.67 9.64 -10.34
N ILE A 22 8.15 9.19 -9.21
CA ILE A 22 7.77 10.08 -8.11
C ILE A 22 9.01 10.19 -7.19
N GLY A 23 9.47 11.43 -6.98
CA GLY A 23 10.79 11.70 -6.41
C GLY A 23 10.81 11.72 -4.88
N THR A 24 11.88 11.19 -4.29
CA THR A 24 12.22 11.15 -2.85
C THR A 24 11.17 10.49 -1.95
N VAL A 25 11.65 9.56 -1.12
CA VAL A 25 10.85 8.71 -0.20
C VAL A 25 9.80 9.45 0.63
N GLU A 26 10.03 10.73 0.96
CA GLU A 26 9.09 11.52 1.77
C GLU A 26 7.92 12.11 0.96
N ASN A 27 8.14 12.54 -0.28
CA ASN A 27 7.05 12.99 -1.14
C ASN A 27 6.20 11.80 -1.58
N ASP A 28 6.80 10.62 -1.75
CA ASP A 28 6.09 9.41 -2.13
C ASP A 28 5.06 9.00 -1.07
N LYS A 29 5.43 9.02 0.21
CA LYS A 29 4.49 8.75 1.33
C LYS A 29 3.30 9.71 1.32
N LYS A 30 3.55 10.99 1.08
CA LYS A 30 2.49 12.02 1.01
C LYS A 30 1.57 11.80 -0.19
N ASN A 31 2.15 11.51 -1.35
CA ASN A 31 1.39 11.25 -2.57
C ASN A 31 0.53 9.99 -2.45
N ILE A 32 1.08 8.91 -1.89
CA ILE A 32 0.34 7.66 -1.64
C ILE A 32 -0.80 7.89 -0.64
N THR A 33 -0.55 8.64 0.43
CA THR A 33 -1.60 9.01 1.39
C THR A 33 -2.71 9.82 0.74
N LEU A 34 -2.36 10.76 -0.14
CA LEU A 34 -3.35 11.53 -0.90
C LEU A 34 -4.18 10.64 -1.84
N VAL A 35 -3.52 9.75 -2.59
CA VAL A 35 -4.18 8.81 -3.50
C VAL A 35 -5.14 7.89 -2.75
N ASN A 36 -4.70 7.30 -1.64
CA ASN A 36 -5.56 6.46 -0.81
C ASN A 36 -6.77 7.22 -0.26
N ASN A 37 -6.60 8.48 0.13
CA ASN A 37 -7.72 9.32 0.55
C ASN A 37 -8.72 9.60 -0.58
N VAL A 38 -8.24 9.88 -1.79
CA VAL A 38 -9.09 10.09 -2.97
C VAL A 38 -9.85 8.81 -3.33
N LEU A 39 -9.21 7.66 -3.22
CA LEU A 39 -9.80 6.34 -3.48
C LEU A 39 -10.60 5.78 -2.28
N GLN A 40 -10.62 6.50 -1.16
CA GLN A 40 -11.23 6.08 0.11
C GLN A 40 -10.74 4.70 0.59
N ARG A 41 -9.44 4.45 0.43
CA ARG A 41 -8.74 3.25 0.90
C ARG A 41 -8.07 3.56 2.23
N ARG A 42 -8.47 2.88 3.29
CA ARG A 42 -7.98 3.09 4.65
C ARG A 42 -8.04 1.78 5.41
N VAL A 43 -6.99 1.46 6.16
CA VAL A 43 -6.88 0.26 6.96
C VAL A 43 -6.27 0.64 8.30
N HIS A 44 -6.72 0.04 9.40
CA HIS A 44 -6.06 0.18 10.68
C HIS A 44 -4.93 -0.84 10.78
N THR A 45 -3.84 -0.48 11.47
CA THR A 45 -2.67 -1.36 11.62
C THR A 45 -3.03 -2.76 12.15
N GLU A 46 -4.03 -2.87 13.02
CA GLU A 46 -4.56 -4.11 13.58
C GLU A 46 -5.33 -5.00 12.60
N ASP A 47 -5.86 -4.41 11.52
CA ASP A 47 -6.66 -5.10 10.50
C ASP A 47 -5.83 -5.54 9.28
N ILE A 48 -4.52 -5.27 9.31
CA ILE A 48 -3.53 -5.77 8.37
C ILE A 48 -3.13 -7.20 8.77
N LEU A 49 -3.27 -8.15 7.84
CA LEU A 49 -2.87 -9.54 8.06
C LEU A 49 -1.35 -9.66 8.34
N PRO A 50 -0.93 -10.47 9.33
CA PRO A 50 0.48 -10.63 9.68
C PRO A 50 1.32 -11.26 8.56
N GLU A 51 0.70 -11.98 7.63
CA GLU A 51 1.31 -12.58 6.44
C GLU A 51 1.64 -11.54 5.35
N ALA A 52 1.15 -10.30 5.49
CA ALA A 52 1.49 -9.20 4.61
C ALA A 52 3.00 -8.99 4.57
N ARG A 53 3.53 -8.68 3.38
CA ARG A 53 4.96 -8.41 3.21
C ARG A 53 5.33 -7.20 4.06
N GLN A 54 6.33 -7.41 4.92
CA GLN A 54 6.91 -6.37 5.76
C GLN A 54 8.15 -5.80 5.10
N PHE A 55 8.38 -4.50 5.28
CA PHE A 55 9.53 -3.80 4.72
C PHE A 55 10.30 -3.11 5.86
N PRO A 56 11.63 -3.27 5.93
CA PRO A 56 12.43 -2.80 7.07
C PRO A 56 12.49 -1.26 7.19
N ASP A 57 12.23 -0.54 6.10
CA ASP A 57 12.13 0.92 6.01
C ASP A 57 10.73 1.47 6.38
N LEU A 58 9.70 0.62 6.40
CA LEU A 58 8.35 0.96 6.84
C LEU A 58 8.19 0.68 8.34
N VAL A 59 8.52 1.69 9.15
CA VAL A 59 8.41 1.61 10.61
C VAL A 59 6.94 1.67 11.05
N LYS A 60 6.47 0.63 11.74
CA LYS A 60 5.14 0.58 12.40
C LYS A 60 4.94 1.78 13.33
N GLY A 61 3.73 2.34 13.33
CA GLY A 61 3.36 3.51 14.14
C GLY A 61 3.79 4.86 13.56
N LYS A 62 4.46 4.91 12.40
CA LYS A 62 4.62 6.17 11.65
C LYS A 62 3.32 6.53 10.95
N TRP A 63 3.07 7.83 10.79
CA TRP A 63 1.84 8.38 10.19
C TRP A 63 1.54 7.85 8.79
N TYR A 64 2.56 7.43 8.04
CA TYR A 64 2.44 6.91 6.67
C TYR A 64 2.31 5.38 6.61
N TYR A 65 2.49 4.66 7.72
CA TYR A 65 2.64 3.20 7.70
C TYR A 65 1.44 2.50 7.04
N GLU A 66 0.22 2.80 7.50
CA GLU A 66 -1.01 2.19 7.00
C GLU A 66 -1.23 2.48 5.52
N ALA A 67 -1.05 3.74 5.10
CA ALA A 67 -1.19 4.12 3.70
C ALA A 67 -0.19 3.40 2.79
N MET A 68 1.05 3.19 3.25
CA MET A 68 2.06 2.47 2.50
C MET A 68 1.74 0.97 2.42
N MET A 69 1.34 0.36 3.54
CA MET A 69 0.97 -1.06 3.57
C MET A 69 -0.21 -1.35 2.64
N GLU A 70 -1.23 -0.50 2.66
CA GLU A 70 -2.41 -0.53 1.81
C GLU A 70 -2.10 -0.46 0.31
N ALA A 71 -1.10 0.35 -0.06
CA ALA A 71 -0.77 0.56 -1.46
C ALA A 71 0.23 -0.47 -2.03
N ILE A 72 1.03 -1.13 -1.18
CA ILE A 72 2.10 -2.04 -1.62
C ILE A 72 1.67 -3.52 -1.57
N ASN A 73 0.78 -3.90 -0.65
CA ASN A 73 0.35 -5.30 -0.55
C ASN A 73 -0.95 -5.51 -1.33
N SER A 74 -0.93 -6.44 -2.28
CA SER A 74 -2.15 -6.91 -2.93
C SER A 74 -2.92 -7.81 -1.96
N HIS A 75 -4.18 -7.49 -1.69
CA HIS A 75 -5.00 -8.17 -0.70
C HIS A 75 -6.48 -8.11 -1.07
N LEU A 76 -7.26 -9.04 -0.50
CA LEU A 76 -8.72 -8.96 -0.46
C LEU A 76 -9.15 -8.28 0.84
N TYR A 77 -10.28 -7.57 0.80
CA TYR A 77 -10.79 -6.87 1.97
C TYR A 77 -12.32 -6.92 2.07
N GLU A 78 -12.79 -6.72 3.29
CA GLU A 78 -14.16 -6.33 3.60
C GLU A 78 -14.17 -4.89 4.13
N ARG A 79 -15.22 -4.13 3.81
CA ARG A 79 -15.38 -2.76 4.30
C ARG A 79 -16.20 -2.77 5.59
N MET A 80 -15.66 -2.16 6.63
CA MET A 80 -16.27 -2.01 7.94
C MET A 80 -17.21 -0.79 8.00
N GLU A 81 -17.99 -0.70 9.07
CA GLU A 81 -18.96 0.39 9.28
C GLU A 81 -18.31 1.78 9.36
N ASP A 82 -17.06 1.84 9.83
CA ASP A 82 -16.26 3.07 9.92
C ASP A 82 -15.57 3.45 8.59
N THR A 83 -15.89 2.75 7.50
CA THR A 83 -15.31 2.85 6.14
C THR A 83 -13.88 2.32 5.99
N TYR A 84 -13.27 1.81 7.07
CA TYR A 84 -11.97 1.17 6.99
C TYR A 84 -12.10 -0.24 6.42
N GLU A 85 -11.02 -0.72 5.84
CA GLU A 85 -10.88 -2.01 5.22
C GLU A 85 -10.28 -2.98 6.23
N LYS A 86 -10.80 -4.20 6.24
CA LYS A 86 -10.25 -5.32 6.99
C LYS A 86 -9.75 -6.36 6.01
N TRP A 87 -8.47 -6.69 6.08
CA TRP A 87 -7.85 -7.60 5.13
C TRP A 87 -8.28 -9.04 5.42
N THR A 88 -8.74 -9.74 4.40
CA THR A 88 -9.27 -11.11 4.52
C THR A 88 -8.37 -12.16 3.88
N ASP A 89 -7.57 -11.77 2.89
CA ASP A 89 -6.58 -12.64 2.26
C ASP A 89 -5.45 -11.84 1.61
N ILE A 90 -4.26 -12.42 1.55
CA ILE A 90 -3.10 -11.87 0.82
C ILE A 90 -2.89 -12.72 -0.42
N TYR A 91 -2.89 -12.09 -1.59
CA TYR A 91 -2.56 -12.80 -2.83
C TYR A 91 -1.41 -12.11 -3.55
N TRP A 92 -0.59 -12.91 -4.21
CA TRP A 92 0.53 -12.44 -5.00
C TRP A 92 0.21 -12.70 -6.46
N PRO A 93 -0.21 -11.68 -7.23
CA PRO A 93 -0.49 -11.90 -8.64
C PRO A 93 0.79 -12.36 -9.33
N LEU A 94 0.75 -13.53 -9.96
CA LEU A 94 1.76 -13.94 -10.92
C LEU A 94 1.61 -13.02 -12.12
N ILE A 95 2.50 -12.04 -12.22
CA ILE A 95 2.57 -11.17 -13.37
C ILE A 95 3.30 -11.96 -14.46
N GLU A 96 2.56 -12.51 -15.41
CA GLU A 96 3.17 -12.91 -16.68
C GLU A 96 3.74 -11.65 -17.32
N MET A 97 5.07 -11.61 -17.47
CA MET A 97 5.82 -10.52 -18.10
C MET A 97 5.83 -10.67 -19.62
#